data_AF-A0A3D9CK53-F1
#
_entry.id   AF-A0A3D9CK53-F1
#
_cell.length_a   1.000
_cell.length_b   1.000
_cell.length_c   1.000
_cell.angle_alpha   90.00
_cell.angle_beta   90.00
_cell.angle_gamma   90.00
#
_symmetry.space_group_name_H-M   'P 1'
#
loop_
_entity.id
_entity.type
_entity.pdbx_description
1 polymer ?
#
loop_
_entity_poly.entity_id
_entity_poly.type
_entity_poly.pdbx_seq_one_letter_code
_entity_poly.pdbx_strand_id
1 'polypeptide(L)'
;MKNFYIRLLMIFVLFFSLKISAQNSYVNQHKPFATELSQEFGIPISVILSIAYMETGGGTSSACKVLNNHFGMTGKNDINNSRFKSFTDSKASYRAFCEWVAKKKFYQNLKGSQNHNDWFVAIASSGYSTKPAEWKQKLNLVMKKIGL
;
A
#
# COMPACT_ATOMS: atom_id res chain seq x y z
N MET A 1 17.51 -49.09 -20.81
CA MET A 1 18.23 -47.93 -20.23
C MET A 1 17.61 -46.57 -20.60
N LYS A 2 17.12 -46.34 -21.83
CA LYS A 2 16.45 -45.08 -22.26
C LYS A 2 15.25 -44.68 -21.38
N ASN A 3 14.47 -45.65 -20.90
CA ASN A 3 13.27 -45.42 -20.08
C ASN A 3 13.58 -44.99 -18.63
N PHE A 4 14.81 -45.23 -18.15
CA PHE A 4 15.25 -44.80 -16.82
C PHE A 4 15.56 -43.30 -16.80
N TYR A 5 16.23 -42.80 -17.84
CA TYR A 5 16.50 -41.37 -18.01
C TYR A 5 15.22 -40.53 -18.21
N ILE A 6 14.21 -41.08 -18.90
CA ILE A 6 12.91 -40.41 -19.07
C ILE A 6 12.16 -40.28 -17.72
N ARG A 7 12.22 -41.29 -16.86
CA ARG A 7 11.63 -41.24 -15.50
C ARG A 7 12.37 -40.27 -14.58
N LEU A 8 13.71 -40.18 -14.71
CA LEU A 8 14.53 -39.21 -13.97
C LEU A 8 14.25 -37.77 -14.42
N LEU A 9 13.99 -37.55 -15.72
CA LEU A 9 13.63 -36.24 -16.28
C LEU A 9 12.25 -35.76 -15.79
N MET A 10 11.27 -36.67 -15.63
CA MET A 10 9.94 -36.32 -15.12
C MET A 10 9.93 -35.94 -13.63
N ILE A 11 10.86 -36.46 -12.83
CA ILE A 11 11.02 -36.08 -11.42
C ILE A 11 11.64 -34.67 -11.30
N PHE A 12 12.46 -34.23 -12.26
CA PHE A 12 13.05 -32.89 -12.26
C PHE A 12 12.04 -31.78 -12.61
N VAL A 13 10.98 -32.10 -13.36
CA VAL A 13 9.89 -31.16 -13.72
C VAL A 13 8.93 -30.89 -12.54
N LEU A 14 8.93 -31.74 -11.50
CA LEU A 14 8.12 -31.53 -10.29
C LEU A 14 8.69 -30.46 -9.32
N PHE A 15 9.89 -29.95 -9.58
CA PHE A 15 10.42 -28.74 -8.93
C PHE A 15 10.10 -27.45 -9.69
N PHE A 16 9.02 -27.44 -10.51
CA PHE A 16 8.41 -26.20 -10.93
C PHE A 16 7.97 -25.45 -9.68
N SER A 17 8.79 -24.47 -9.28
CA SER A 17 8.58 -23.66 -8.10
C SER A 17 7.21 -23.01 -8.19
N LEU A 18 6.24 -23.53 -7.43
CA LEU A 18 5.02 -22.80 -7.13
C LEU A 18 5.45 -21.54 -6.39
N LYS A 19 5.54 -20.42 -7.12
CA LYS A 19 5.57 -19.09 -6.52
C LYS A 19 4.18 -18.88 -5.89
N ILE A 20 3.94 -19.49 -4.74
CA ILE A 20 2.84 -19.08 -3.87
C ILE A 20 3.19 -17.65 -3.48
N SER A 21 2.60 -16.69 -4.18
CA SER A 21 2.59 -15.31 -3.71
C SER A 21 1.89 -15.37 -2.38
N ALA A 22 2.65 -15.28 -1.28
CA ALA A 22 2.10 -15.18 0.06
C ALA A 22 1.25 -13.91 0.07
N GLN A 23 -0.05 -14.08 -0.12
CA GLN A 23 -0.97 -12.95 -0.19
C GLN A 23 -0.92 -12.24 1.16
N ASN A 24 -0.53 -10.97 1.10
CA ASN A 24 -0.36 -10.18 2.29
C ASN A 24 -1.75 -9.94 2.92
N SER A 25 -1.96 -10.42 4.15
CA SER A 25 -3.27 -10.37 4.82
C SER A 25 -3.82 -8.96 4.93
N TYR A 26 -2.95 -7.99 5.24
CA TYR A 26 -3.30 -6.57 5.29
C TYR A 26 -3.76 -6.05 3.92
N VAL A 27 -3.05 -6.41 2.84
CA VAL A 27 -3.47 -6.07 1.46
C VAL A 27 -4.84 -6.66 1.17
N ASN A 28 -5.05 -7.95 1.44
CA ASN A 28 -6.34 -8.60 1.16
C ASN A 28 -7.50 -7.96 1.93
N GLN A 29 -7.29 -7.64 3.21
CA GLN A 29 -8.29 -7.02 4.07
C GLN A 29 -8.73 -5.63 3.56
N HIS A 30 -7.79 -4.84 3.04
CA HIS A 30 -8.03 -3.44 2.69
C HIS A 30 -8.23 -3.20 1.18
N LYS A 31 -7.93 -4.19 0.34
CA LYS A 31 -8.10 -4.12 -1.12
C LYS A 31 -9.52 -3.77 -1.58
N PRO A 32 -10.62 -4.28 -0.98
CA PRO A 32 -11.97 -3.95 -1.45
C PRO A 32 -12.25 -2.45 -1.46
N PHE A 33 -12.10 -1.78 -0.31
CA PHE A 33 -12.36 -0.34 -0.27
C PHE A 33 -11.23 0.49 -0.91
N ALA A 34 -9.99 -0.01 -0.97
CA ALA A 34 -8.95 0.65 -1.76
C ALA A 34 -9.27 0.64 -3.27
N THR A 35 -9.97 -0.39 -3.74
CA THR A 35 -10.48 -0.46 -5.13
C THR A 35 -11.59 0.55 -5.35
N GLU A 36 -12.58 0.63 -4.45
CA GLU A 36 -13.65 1.65 -4.52
C GLU A 36 -13.08 3.07 -4.56
N LEU A 37 -12.16 3.38 -3.64
CA LEU A 37 -11.52 4.69 -3.59
C LEU A 37 -10.61 4.96 -4.79
N SER A 38 -9.96 3.93 -5.34
CA SER A 38 -9.19 4.05 -6.58
C SER A 38 -10.07 4.43 -7.76
N GLN A 39 -11.27 3.85 -7.88
CA GLN A 39 -12.24 4.20 -8.92
C GLN A 39 -12.76 5.64 -8.74
N GLU A 40 -13.05 6.05 -7.51
CA GLU A 40 -13.55 7.38 -7.20
C GLU A 40 -12.50 8.48 -7.43
N PHE A 41 -11.28 8.26 -6.91
CA PHE A 41 -10.23 9.27 -6.89
C PHE A 41 -9.20 9.11 -8.02
N GLY A 42 -9.22 8.03 -8.80
CA GLY A 42 -8.24 7.78 -9.86
C GLY A 42 -6.80 7.60 -9.38
N ILE A 43 -6.61 7.30 -8.09
CA ILE A 43 -5.30 6.97 -7.50
C ILE A 43 -5.11 5.45 -7.59
N PRO A 44 -3.97 4.92 -8.07
CA PRO A 44 -3.78 3.48 -8.19
C PRO A 44 -3.90 2.73 -6.86
N ILE A 45 -4.52 1.55 -6.89
CA ILE A 45 -4.67 0.67 -5.72
C ILE A 45 -3.30 0.37 -5.10
N SER A 46 -2.28 0.13 -5.92
CA SER A 46 -0.90 -0.11 -5.49
C SER A 46 -0.36 1.05 -4.66
N VAL A 47 -0.56 2.29 -5.11
CA VAL A 47 -0.12 3.49 -4.40
C VAL A 47 -0.80 3.60 -3.03
N ILE A 48 -2.12 3.46 -2.99
CA ILE A 48 -2.91 3.55 -1.74
C ILE A 48 -2.44 2.48 -0.74
N LEU A 49 -2.37 1.23 -1.17
CA LEU A 49 -2.04 0.10 -0.29
C LEU A 49 -0.58 0.09 0.14
N SER A 50 0.37 0.45 -0.73
CA SER A 50 1.78 0.51 -0.37
C SER A 50 2.06 1.59 0.67
N ILE A 51 1.45 2.77 0.53
CA ILE A 51 1.59 3.84 1.52
C ILE A 51 0.96 3.39 2.84
N ALA A 52 -0.29 2.91 2.82
CA ALA A 52 -0.96 2.47 4.04
C ALA A 52 -0.20 1.33 4.75
N TYR A 53 0.31 0.35 4.00
CA TYR A 53 1.11 -0.73 4.57
C TYR A 53 2.40 -0.21 5.20
N MET A 54 3.10 0.70 4.53
CA MET A 54 4.35 1.27 5.04
C MET A 54 4.13 2.07 6.32
N GLU A 55 3.15 2.98 6.34
CA GLU A 55 2.87 3.86 7.48
C GLU A 55 2.40 3.08 8.72
N THR A 56 1.75 1.93 8.51
CA THR A 56 1.25 1.08 9.60
C THR A 56 2.18 -0.06 9.99
N GLY A 57 3.26 -0.30 9.25
CA GLY A 57 4.06 -1.51 9.39
C GLY A 57 3.22 -2.78 9.15
N GLY A 58 2.32 -2.75 8.15
CA GLY A 58 1.39 -3.83 7.86
C GLY A 58 0.30 -4.01 8.90
N GLY A 59 -0.27 -2.91 9.40
CA GLY A 59 -1.34 -2.91 10.40
C GLY A 59 -0.88 -3.12 11.85
N THR A 60 0.42 -3.09 12.11
CA THR A 60 0.97 -3.37 13.45
C THR A 60 1.04 -2.15 14.35
N SER A 61 1.04 -0.94 13.78
CA SER A 61 1.18 0.31 14.52
C SER A 61 0.01 0.58 15.48
N SER A 62 0.31 1.22 16.62
CA SER A 62 -0.71 1.60 17.60
C SER A 62 -1.70 2.62 17.03
N ALA A 63 -1.26 3.54 16.18
CA ALA A 63 -2.15 4.50 15.52
C ALA A 63 -3.15 3.79 14.58
N CYS A 64 -2.71 2.75 13.86
CA CYS A 64 -3.61 1.93 13.05
C CYS A 64 -4.64 1.21 13.93
N LYS A 65 -4.19 0.53 14.98
CA LYS A 65 -5.04 -0.34 15.82
C LYS A 65 -6.01 0.41 16.71
N VAL A 66 -5.58 1.54 17.27
CA VAL A 66 -6.35 2.30 18.28
C VAL A 66 -7.14 3.43 17.64
N LEU A 67 -6.61 4.06 16.59
CA LEU A 67 -7.18 5.28 16.01
C LEU A 67 -7.74 5.05 14.61
N ASN A 68 -7.70 3.81 14.10
CA ASN A 68 -7.99 3.48 12.70
C ASN A 68 -7.21 4.36 11.70
N ASN A 69 -6.01 4.82 12.07
CA ASN A 69 -5.25 5.77 11.27
C ASN A 69 -4.16 5.06 10.48
N HIS A 70 -4.44 4.80 9.20
CA HIS A 70 -3.54 4.05 8.33
C HIS A 70 -2.50 4.90 7.59
N PHE A 71 -2.53 6.23 7.73
CA PHE A 71 -1.72 7.16 6.94
C PHE A 71 -0.94 8.17 7.81
N GLY A 72 -0.91 7.98 9.13
CA GLY A 72 -0.22 8.89 10.04
C GLY A 72 -0.77 10.32 10.02
N MET A 73 -2.02 10.52 9.57
CA MET A 73 -2.62 11.86 9.46
C MET A 73 -2.75 12.48 10.85
N THR A 74 -2.45 13.77 10.95
CA THR A 74 -2.58 14.53 12.20
C THR A 74 -3.87 15.31 12.23
N GLY A 75 -4.42 15.57 13.42
CA GLY A 75 -5.68 16.29 13.58
C GLY A 75 -6.41 15.91 14.85
N LYS A 76 -7.73 16.17 14.86
CA LYS A 76 -8.61 15.88 16.01
C LYS A 76 -8.51 14.41 16.41
N ASN A 77 -8.30 14.18 17.70
CA ASN A 77 -8.22 12.85 18.30
C ASN A 77 -9.12 12.81 19.53
N ASP A 78 -10.16 11.98 19.47
CA ASP A 78 -11.14 11.82 20.54
C ASP A 78 -10.85 10.58 21.42
N ILE A 79 -9.75 9.86 21.16
CA ILE A 79 -9.44 8.56 21.80
C ILE A 79 -8.24 8.65 22.75
N ASN A 80 -7.19 9.41 22.40
CA ASN A 80 -6.03 9.60 23.25
C ASN A 80 -5.32 10.95 22.99
N ASN A 81 -4.27 11.23 23.76
CA ASN A 81 -3.56 12.52 23.70
C ASN A 81 -2.48 12.60 22.60
N SER A 82 -2.41 11.64 21.68
CA SER A 82 -1.43 11.70 20.58
C SER A 82 -1.86 12.68 19.50
N ARG A 83 -0.90 13.20 18.73
CA ARG A 83 -1.14 14.11 17.59
C ARG A 83 -1.87 13.47 16.41
N PHE A 84 -1.99 12.15 16.39
CA PHE A 84 -2.58 11.41 15.26
C PHE A 84 -4.09 11.54 15.30
N LYS A 85 -4.69 11.82 14.15
CA LYS A 85 -6.15 11.90 13.99
C LYS A 85 -6.80 10.55 14.28
N SER A 86 -7.93 10.55 14.99
CA SER A 86 -8.80 9.37 15.14
C SER A 86 -9.84 9.29 14.03
N PHE A 87 -10.11 8.07 13.56
CA PHE A 87 -11.12 7.77 12.54
C PHE A 87 -12.12 6.74 13.04
N THR A 88 -13.35 6.81 12.53
CA THR A 88 -14.42 5.86 12.87
C THR A 88 -14.07 4.42 12.50
N ASP A 89 -13.42 4.24 11.35
CA ASP A 89 -12.97 2.96 10.82
C ASP A 89 -11.81 3.14 9.84
N SER A 90 -11.23 2.01 9.37
CA SER A 90 -10.13 2.03 8.40
C SER A 90 -10.50 2.77 7.11
N LYS A 91 -11.71 2.53 6.55
CA LYS A 91 -12.14 3.12 5.28
C LYS A 91 -12.20 4.65 5.38
N ALA A 92 -12.62 5.21 6.51
CA ALA A 92 -12.62 6.64 6.76
C ALA A 92 -11.21 7.25 6.67
N SER A 93 -10.18 6.57 7.21
CA SER A 93 -8.79 7.04 7.08
C SER A 93 -8.26 6.97 5.65
N TYR A 94 -8.61 5.92 4.90
CA TYR A 94 -8.26 5.78 3.48
C TYR A 94 -8.91 6.84 2.62
N ARG A 95 -10.20 7.13 2.86
CA ARG A 95 -10.89 8.21 2.17
C ARG A 95 -10.26 9.57 2.46
N ALA A 96 -9.96 9.85 3.73
CA ALA A 96 -9.32 11.11 4.12
C ALA A 96 -7.95 11.31 3.47
N PHE A 97 -7.17 10.22 3.30
CA PHE A 97 -5.94 10.26 2.53
C PHE A 97 -6.19 10.60 1.05
N CYS A 98 -7.15 9.92 0.41
CA CYS A 98 -7.47 10.17 -1.00
C CYS A 98 -7.98 11.61 -1.23
N GLU A 99 -8.80 12.14 -0.32
CA GLU A 99 -9.24 13.54 -0.33
C GLU A 99 -8.08 14.52 -0.13
N TRP A 100 -7.13 14.20 0.75
CA TRP A 100 -5.93 15.01 0.93
C TRP A 100 -5.06 15.05 -0.34
N VAL A 101 -4.91 13.91 -1.02
CA VAL A 101 -4.21 13.82 -2.32
C VAL A 101 -4.95 14.62 -3.38
N ALA A 102 -6.28 14.49 -3.46
CA ALA A 102 -7.11 15.19 -4.44
C ALA A 102 -7.03 16.73 -4.35
N LYS A 103 -6.69 17.26 -3.17
CA LYS A 103 -6.47 18.70 -2.95
C LYS A 103 -5.11 19.21 -3.43
N LYS A 104 -4.19 18.33 -3.84
CA LYS A 104 -2.84 18.72 -4.26
C LYS A 104 -2.80 19.19 -5.71
N LYS A 105 -1.95 20.18 -6.00
CA LYS A 105 -1.78 20.73 -7.36
C LYS A 105 -1.40 19.66 -8.39
N PHE A 106 -0.57 18.68 -8.00
CA PHE A 106 -0.14 17.60 -8.90
C PHE A 106 -1.27 16.64 -9.28
N TYR A 107 -2.36 16.58 -8.49
CA TYR A 107 -3.38 15.55 -8.63
C TYR A 107 -4.05 15.58 -10.01
N GLN A 108 -4.34 16.77 -10.54
CA GLN A 108 -4.98 16.92 -11.85
C GLN A 108 -4.14 16.30 -12.99
N ASN A 109 -2.82 16.33 -12.87
CA ASN A 109 -1.90 15.78 -13.87
C ASN A 109 -1.72 14.25 -13.73
N LEU A 110 -1.99 13.70 -12.54
CA LEU A 110 -1.75 12.29 -12.25
C LEU A 110 -3.03 11.45 -12.19
N LYS A 111 -4.20 12.06 -11.98
CA LYS A 111 -5.48 11.35 -11.84
C LYS A 111 -5.68 10.39 -13.01
N GLY A 112 -5.85 9.10 -12.71
CA GLY A 112 -6.01 8.02 -13.70
C GLY A 112 -4.72 7.36 -14.17
N SER A 113 -3.56 8.01 -13.98
CA SER A 113 -2.25 7.41 -14.27
C SER A 113 -1.98 6.20 -13.38
N GLN A 114 -1.57 5.09 -13.99
CA GLN A 114 -1.16 3.87 -13.28
C GLN A 114 0.33 3.87 -12.90
N ASN A 115 1.08 4.93 -13.24
CA ASN A 115 2.49 5.03 -12.91
C ASN A 115 2.69 5.36 -11.42
N HIS A 116 2.85 4.32 -10.60
CA HIS A 116 3.05 4.45 -9.15
C HIS A 116 4.27 5.32 -8.78
N ASN A 117 5.32 5.33 -9.60
CA ASN A 117 6.51 6.14 -9.34
C ASN A 117 6.21 7.64 -9.38
N ASP A 118 5.42 8.09 -10.37
CA ASP A 118 5.03 9.50 -10.48
C ASP A 118 4.19 9.93 -9.27
N TRP A 119 3.29 9.06 -8.81
CA TRP A 119 2.51 9.29 -7.59
C TRP A 119 3.40 9.38 -6.36
N PHE A 120 4.34 8.45 -6.17
CA PHE A 120 5.25 8.49 -5.03
C PHE A 120 6.14 9.72 -5.04
N VAL A 121 6.65 10.11 -6.20
CA VAL A 121 7.43 11.34 -6.36
C VAL A 121 6.58 12.56 -6.00
N ALA A 122 5.37 12.67 -6.54
CA ALA A 122 4.52 13.82 -6.33
C ALA A 122 4.04 13.94 -4.87
N ILE A 123 3.64 12.83 -4.24
CA ILE A 123 3.24 12.79 -2.83
C ILE A 123 4.41 13.16 -1.93
N ALA A 124 5.60 12.57 -2.14
CA ALA A 124 6.78 12.87 -1.34
C ALA A 124 7.19 14.34 -1.44
N SER A 125 7.14 14.93 -2.63
CA SER A 125 7.44 16.35 -2.88
C SER A 125 6.37 17.31 -2.36
N SER A 126 5.20 16.83 -1.95
CA SER A 126 4.10 17.67 -1.44
C SER A 126 4.14 17.94 0.06
N GLY A 127 5.25 17.56 0.73
CA GLY A 127 5.45 17.70 2.17
C GLY A 127 4.84 16.58 3.01
N TYR A 128 4.49 15.43 2.40
CA TYR A 128 3.97 14.27 3.13
C TYR A 128 5.00 13.65 4.09
N SER A 129 6.28 13.63 3.67
CA SER A 129 7.39 13.11 4.46
C SER A 129 8.47 14.16 4.61
N THR A 130 9.07 14.24 5.80
CA THR A 130 10.25 15.08 6.07
C THR A 130 11.51 14.56 5.37
N LYS A 131 11.51 13.29 4.93
CA LYS A 131 12.59 12.64 4.21
C LYS A 131 12.10 11.98 2.92
N PRO A 132 11.83 12.76 1.86
CA PRO A 132 11.22 12.27 0.62
C PRO A 132 11.97 11.11 -0.05
N ALA A 133 13.32 11.15 -0.08
CA ALA A 133 14.13 10.13 -0.74
C ALA A 133 14.05 8.77 -0.02
N GLU A 134 14.24 8.74 1.30
CA GLU A 134 14.13 7.52 2.11
C GLU A 134 12.71 6.94 2.05
N TRP A 135 11.69 7.80 2.08
CA TRP A 135 10.29 7.39 2.01
C TRP A 135 9.96 6.67 0.69
N LYS A 136 10.42 7.19 -0.44
CA LYS A 136 10.26 6.53 -1.76
C LYS A 136 10.99 5.20 -1.84
N GLN A 137 12.22 5.12 -1.33
CA GLN A 137 12.97 3.86 -1.30
C GLN A 137 12.23 2.78 -0.51
N LYS A 138 11.70 3.13 0.66
CA LYS A 138 10.89 2.22 1.48
C LYS A 138 9.62 1.76 0.75
N LEU A 139 8.94 2.65 0.01
CA LEU A 139 7.77 2.26 -0.78
C LEU A 139 8.08 1.24 -1.87
N ASN A 140 9.18 1.41 -2.59
CA ASN A 140 9.61 0.45 -3.60
C ASN A 140 9.89 -0.93 -2.99
N LEU A 141 10.48 -0.97 -1.79
CA LEU A 141 10.67 -2.21 -1.03
C LEU A 141 9.33 -2.81 -0.57
N VAL A 142 8.40 -1.96 -0.13
CA VAL A 142 7.07 -2.38 0.29
C VAL A 142 6.28 -2.98 -0.87
N MET A 143 6.23 -2.33 -2.04
CA MET A 143 5.57 -2.85 -3.24
C MET A 143 6.05 -4.26 -3.58
N LYS A 144 7.39 -4.44 -3.66
CA LYS A 144 8.00 -5.75 -3.89
C LYS A 144 7.61 -6.78 -2.80
N LYS A 145 7.56 -6.36 -1.54
CA LYS A 145 7.20 -7.23 -0.40
C LYS A 145 5.74 -7.68 -0.43
N ILE A 146 4.83 -6.78 -0.80
CA ILE A 146 3.38 -7.03 -0.74
C ILE A 146 2.79 -7.53 -2.07
N GLY A 147 3.64 -7.66 -3.10
CA GLY A 147 3.27 -8.23 -4.40
C GLY A 147 2.41 -7.29 -5.25
N LEU A 148 2.67 -5.99 -5.18
CA LEU A 148 2.01 -4.94 -5.97
C LEU A 148 2.98 -4.25 -6.93
#